data_AF-A0A9P8IR89-F1
#
_entry.id   AF-A0A9P8IR89-F1
#
_cell.length_a   1.000
_cell.length_b   1.000
_cell.length_c   1.000
_cell.angle_alpha   90.00
_cell.angle_beta   90.00
_cell.angle_gamma   90.00
#
_symmetry.space_group_name_H-M   'P 1'
#
loop_
_entity.id
_entity.type
_entity.pdbx_description
1 polymer ?
#
loop_
_entity_poly.entity_id
_entity_poly.type
_entity_poly.pdbx_seq_one_letter_code
_entity_poly.pdbx_strand_id
1 'polypeptide(L)'
;MLRRIPETRWQTQEALRDSARAVQSCSAQSHSDILTQTDINASCACLSILYLLLNRLGVRTELMVPDDLATLRNTFERATDVLECSKCPMRFSSVLQNAGILGILCVCIAESYVRLIKTIDARAIEATGKGEKLKVALNPLGQSLTAGDTVLVPIEVSPEQWKSLMYNVIKSEIFGIENHRDKSFLAFIERLEERQTRWHALPTAPDCPPTYQSACSSSDELPLCLTITKAARKVLDPIASVLE
;
A
#
# COMPACT_ATOMS: atom_id res chain seq x y z
N MET A 1 37.57 57.17 57.73
CA MET A 1 36.97 55.84 57.51
C MET A 1 36.52 55.75 56.05
N LEU A 2 37.26 55.05 55.19
CA LEU A 2 36.83 54.70 53.85
C LEU A 2 36.98 53.18 53.72
N ARG A 3 35.87 52.44 53.86
CA ARG A 3 35.80 51.00 53.58
C ARG A 3 35.28 50.80 52.15
N ARG A 4 36.01 49.96 51.42
CA ARG A 4 35.92 49.63 49.98
C ARG A 4 34.59 49.00 49.57
N ILE A 5 34.19 49.26 48.32
CA ILE A 5 33.23 48.48 47.51
C ILE A 5 33.97 48.10 46.19
N PRO A 6 33.75 46.90 45.62
CA PRO A 6 34.82 46.09 45.01
C PRO A 6 34.98 46.20 43.48
N GLU A 7 36.22 45.92 43.04
CA GLU A 7 36.69 45.68 41.67
C GLU A 7 36.17 44.34 41.12
N THR A 8 34.95 44.28 40.58
CA THR A 8 34.49 43.07 39.84
C THR A 8 33.72 43.38 38.56
N ARG A 9 33.59 44.65 38.16
CA ARG A 9 32.79 45.04 36.98
C ARG A 9 33.60 45.19 35.68
N TRP A 10 34.93 45.23 35.74
CA TRP A 10 35.78 45.45 34.57
C TRP A 10 36.33 44.14 33.95
N GLN A 11 36.36 43.03 34.69
CA GLN A 11 36.83 41.74 34.17
C GLN A 11 35.77 40.97 33.36
N THR A 12 34.49 41.31 33.49
CA THR A 12 33.40 40.64 32.76
C THR A 12 33.18 41.16 31.34
N GLN A 13 33.69 42.35 31.01
CA GLN A 13 33.48 42.97 29.69
C GLN A 13 34.58 42.63 28.67
N GLU A 14 35.76 42.20 29.16
CA GLU A 14 36.90 41.80 28.34
C GLU A 14 36.81 40.31 27.94
N ALA A 15 36.35 39.45 28.87
CA ALA A 15 36.05 38.03 28.58
C ALA A 15 34.97 37.82 27.51
N LEU A 16 33.99 38.74 27.41
CA LEU A 16 32.93 38.68 26.39
C LEU A 16 33.41 39.11 24.98
N ARG A 17 34.47 39.93 24.87
CA ARG A 17 35.04 40.32 23.57
C ARG A 17 35.95 39.23 22.99
N ASP A 18 36.67 38.50 23.83
CA ASP A 18 37.55 37.43 23.38
C ASP A 18 36.76 36.18 22.94
N SER A 19 35.63 35.87 23.58
CA SER A 19 34.70 34.84 23.08
C SER A 19 34.06 35.21 21.73
N ALA A 20 33.81 36.49 21.45
CA ALA A 20 33.26 36.93 20.16
C ALA A 20 34.28 36.87 19.01
N ARG A 21 35.58 37.05 19.29
CA ARG A 21 36.65 36.91 18.27
C ARG A 21 37.03 35.46 17.99
N ALA A 22 36.90 34.55 18.97
CA ALA A 22 37.15 33.12 18.76
C ALA A 22 36.11 32.43 17.85
N VAL A 23 34.89 32.95 17.78
CA VAL A 23 33.82 32.42 16.91
C VAL A 23 34.01 32.80 15.43
N GLN A 24 34.86 33.80 15.13
CA GLN A 24 34.93 34.41 13.80
C GLN A 24 36.14 33.98 12.94
N SER A 25 36.92 32.96 13.33
CA SER A 25 38.12 32.55 12.57
C SER A 25 38.32 31.06 12.26
N CYS A 26 37.36 30.16 12.51
CA CYS A 26 37.42 28.79 11.96
C CYS A 26 36.63 28.71 10.64
N SER A 27 37.37 28.94 9.57
CA SER A 27 37.24 28.41 8.21
C SER A 27 35.91 27.75 7.80
N ALA A 28 35.27 28.43 6.84
CA ALA A 28 34.41 27.90 5.80
C ALA A 28 34.59 26.41 5.48
N GLN A 29 33.57 25.62 5.82
CA GLN A 29 33.23 24.41 5.09
C GLN A 29 31.72 24.33 4.95
N SER A 30 31.30 24.22 3.68
CA SER A 30 29.94 24.10 3.20
C SER A 30 29.10 23.18 4.09
N HIS A 31 28.06 23.74 4.71
CA HIS A 31 27.08 23.03 5.52
C HIS A 31 25.81 22.68 4.72
N SER A 32 25.88 22.66 3.37
CA SER A 32 24.69 22.50 2.50
C SER A 32 24.66 21.27 1.59
N ASP A 33 25.70 20.44 1.54
CA ASP A 33 25.77 19.31 0.58
C ASP A 33 26.14 17.95 1.21
N ILE A 34 25.66 17.70 2.44
CA ILE A 34 25.73 16.38 3.09
C ILE A 34 24.30 15.94 3.51
N LEU A 35 23.32 16.14 2.63
CA LEU A 35 22.25 15.15 2.47
C LEU A 35 22.74 14.24 1.36
N THR A 36 23.67 13.37 1.73
CA THR A 36 24.41 12.49 0.85
C THR A 36 23.46 11.67 -0.03
N GLN A 37 23.76 11.65 -1.33
CA GLN A 37 23.15 10.85 -2.40
C GLN A 37 22.81 9.39 -2.02
N THR A 38 23.41 8.85 -0.96
CA THR A 38 23.17 7.52 -0.36
C THR A 38 21.85 7.38 0.40
N ASP A 39 21.32 8.43 1.06
CA ASP A 39 20.05 8.35 1.80
C ASP A 39 18.81 8.39 0.89
N ILE A 40 18.94 9.03 -0.27
CA ILE A 40 17.91 9.02 -1.32
C ILE A 40 17.81 7.61 -1.92
N ASN A 41 18.93 6.89 -2.00
CA ASN A 41 18.96 5.50 -2.43
C ASN A 41 18.47 4.52 -1.36
N ALA A 42 18.48 4.88 -0.07
CA ALA A 42 17.99 4.06 1.03
C ALA A 42 16.49 4.24 1.36
N SER A 43 15.86 5.33 0.90
CA SER A 43 14.45 5.62 1.16
C SER A 43 13.52 5.16 0.03
N CYS A 44 12.25 4.90 0.35
CA CYS A 44 11.20 4.53 -0.61
C CYS A 44 9.97 5.43 -0.44
N ALA A 45 9.19 5.58 -1.52
CA ALA A 45 7.94 6.35 -1.51
C ALA A 45 6.70 5.50 -1.13
N CYS A 46 6.91 4.27 -0.63
CA CYS A 46 5.84 3.30 -0.43
C CYS A 46 4.72 3.81 0.48
N LEU A 47 5.05 4.52 1.56
CA LEU A 47 4.03 5.07 2.46
C LEU A 47 3.08 6.03 1.72
N SER A 48 3.63 6.96 0.95
CA SER A 48 2.87 7.92 0.16
C SER A 48 2.03 7.21 -0.91
N ILE A 49 2.60 6.21 -1.59
CA ILE A 49 1.87 5.39 -2.56
C ILE A 49 0.66 4.73 -1.89
N LEU A 50 0.83 4.10 -0.73
CA LEU A 50 -0.26 3.43 -0.02
C LEU A 50 -1.40 4.38 0.35
N TYR A 51 -1.09 5.58 0.85
CA TYR A 51 -2.13 6.57 1.15
C TYR A 51 -2.85 7.08 -0.10
N LEU A 52 -2.14 7.25 -1.22
CA LEU A 52 -2.77 7.61 -2.50
C LEU A 52 -3.71 6.51 -3.00
N LEU A 53 -3.31 5.24 -2.86
CA LEU A 53 -4.15 4.09 -3.22
C LEU A 53 -5.40 4.00 -2.33
N LEU A 54 -5.25 4.19 -1.00
CA LEU A 54 -6.38 4.24 -0.09
C LEU A 54 -7.35 5.38 -0.40
N ASN A 55 -6.83 6.59 -0.65
CA ASN A 55 -7.65 7.73 -1.02
C ASN A 55 -8.43 7.48 -2.32
N ARG A 56 -7.78 6.83 -3.31
CA ARG A 56 -8.42 6.48 -4.58
C ARG A 56 -9.63 5.55 -4.40
N LEU A 57 -9.53 4.57 -3.48
CA LEU A 57 -10.64 3.66 -3.18
C LEU A 57 -11.68 4.28 -2.23
N GLY A 58 -11.24 5.10 -1.26
CA GLY A 58 -12.10 5.66 -0.21
C GLY A 58 -13.07 6.73 -0.69
N VAL A 59 -12.80 7.42 -1.80
CA VAL A 59 -13.66 8.48 -2.35
C VAL A 59 -14.85 7.93 -3.16
N ARG A 60 -14.83 6.65 -3.56
CA ARG A 60 -15.85 6.09 -4.46
C ARG A 60 -16.96 5.38 -3.69
N THR A 61 -18.15 5.98 -3.67
CA THR A 61 -19.36 5.37 -3.09
C THR A 61 -20.12 4.50 -4.07
N GLU A 62 -19.97 4.74 -5.38
CA GLU A 62 -20.61 4.01 -6.46
C GLU A 62 -19.53 3.44 -7.39
N LEU A 63 -19.67 2.17 -7.76
CA LEU A 63 -18.78 1.50 -8.71
C LEU A 63 -19.55 1.16 -9.98
N MET A 64 -18.95 1.46 -11.12
CA MET A 64 -19.41 1.25 -12.49
C MET A 64 -18.51 0.22 -13.19
N VAL A 65 -19.13 -0.83 -13.71
CA VAL A 65 -18.45 -1.86 -14.50
C VAL A 65 -18.45 -1.44 -15.97
N PRO A 66 -17.32 -1.53 -16.71
CA PRO A 66 -16.06 -2.20 -16.37
C PRO A 66 -14.94 -1.29 -15.84
N ASP A 67 -15.11 0.03 -15.84
CA ASP A 67 -14.02 0.99 -15.57
C ASP A 67 -13.44 0.86 -14.15
N ASP A 68 -14.29 0.51 -13.17
CA ASP A 68 -13.83 0.29 -11.80
C ASP A 68 -13.01 -0.99 -11.63
N LEU A 69 -13.22 -2.02 -12.46
CA LEU A 69 -12.35 -3.20 -12.47
C LEU A 69 -10.93 -2.82 -12.92
N ALA A 70 -10.81 -2.01 -13.98
CA ALA A 70 -9.49 -1.53 -14.42
C ALA A 70 -8.82 -0.67 -13.33
N THR A 71 -9.58 0.17 -12.63
CA THR A 71 -9.06 0.95 -11.50
C THR A 71 -8.57 0.04 -10.36
N LEU A 72 -9.30 -1.03 -10.05
CA LEU A 72 -8.93 -1.99 -9.01
C LEU A 72 -7.66 -2.77 -9.37
N ARG A 73 -7.55 -3.25 -10.62
CA ARG A 73 -6.32 -3.90 -11.13
C ARG A 73 -5.10 -2.99 -11.02
N ASN A 74 -5.20 -1.75 -11.49
CA ASN A 74 -4.09 -0.78 -11.39
C ASN A 74 -3.70 -0.49 -9.93
N THR A 75 -4.70 -0.46 -9.03
CA THR A 75 -4.45 -0.26 -7.59
C THR A 75 -3.70 -1.46 -7.01
N PHE A 76 -4.10 -2.66 -7.40
CA PHE A 76 -3.49 -3.91 -7.01
C PHE A 76 -2.05 -4.07 -7.53
N GLU A 77 -1.79 -3.73 -8.79
CA GLU A 77 -0.44 -3.73 -9.36
C GLU A 77 0.50 -2.82 -8.57
N ARG A 78 0.06 -1.59 -8.26
CA ARG A 78 0.83 -0.64 -7.45
C ARG A 78 1.04 -1.10 -6.00
N ALA A 79 0.07 -1.80 -5.42
CA ALA A 79 0.22 -2.43 -4.11
C ALA A 79 1.26 -3.57 -4.14
N THR A 80 1.37 -4.29 -5.26
CA THR A 80 2.38 -5.33 -5.49
C THR A 80 3.80 -4.77 -5.46
N ASP A 81 4.04 -3.61 -6.08
CA ASP A 81 5.36 -2.97 -6.00
C ASP A 81 5.75 -2.59 -4.56
N VAL A 82 4.76 -2.20 -3.73
CA VAL A 82 5.00 -1.89 -2.32
C VAL A 82 5.29 -3.16 -1.50
N LEU A 83 4.62 -4.27 -1.82
CA LEU A 83 4.89 -5.56 -1.19
C LEU A 83 6.32 -6.05 -1.49
N GLU A 84 6.76 -5.87 -2.74
CA GLU A 84 8.06 -6.33 -3.26
C GLU A 84 9.21 -5.35 -2.97
N CYS A 85 8.91 -4.18 -2.40
CA CYS A 85 9.92 -3.18 -2.05
C CYS A 85 10.98 -3.76 -1.08
N SER A 86 12.23 -3.80 -1.53
CA SER A 86 13.37 -4.29 -0.76
C SER A 86 13.82 -3.35 0.36
N LYS A 87 13.36 -2.08 0.34
CA LYS A 87 13.75 -1.06 1.32
C LYS A 87 12.88 -1.06 2.57
N CYS A 88 11.56 -1.31 2.44
CA CYS A 88 10.63 -1.28 3.58
C CYS A 88 11.05 -2.21 4.74
N PRO A 89 11.49 -3.47 4.49
CA PRO A 89 11.87 -4.40 5.55
C PRO A 89 13.11 -3.98 6.36
N MET A 90 13.89 -3.02 5.86
CA MET A 90 15.16 -2.59 6.45
C MET A 90 14.99 -1.57 7.59
N ARG A 91 13.78 -1.05 7.80
CA ARG A 91 13.46 -0.07 8.83
C ARG A 91 12.24 -0.49 9.62
N PHE A 92 12.36 -0.50 10.95
CA PHE A 92 11.32 -0.96 11.87
C PHE A 92 9.98 -0.25 11.67
N SER A 93 10.00 1.08 11.59
CA SER A 93 8.77 1.87 11.40
C SER A 93 8.15 1.64 10.02
N SER A 94 8.98 1.57 8.98
CA SER A 94 8.52 1.42 7.59
C SER A 94 7.83 0.08 7.36
N VAL A 95 8.44 -1.02 7.79
CA VAL A 95 7.86 -2.36 7.59
C VAL A 95 6.54 -2.52 8.31
N LEU A 96 6.43 -2.08 9.57
CA LEU A 96 5.20 -2.20 10.35
C LEU A 96 4.09 -1.28 9.85
N GLN A 97 4.42 -0.01 9.58
CA GLN A 97 3.43 0.95 9.10
C GLN A 97 2.92 0.56 7.70
N ASN A 98 3.83 0.23 6.78
CA ASN A 98 3.45 -0.17 5.43
C ASN A 98 2.70 -1.51 5.45
N ALA A 99 3.01 -2.43 6.38
CA ALA A 99 2.23 -3.65 6.60
C ALA A 99 0.78 -3.36 6.94
N GLY A 100 0.56 -2.52 7.95
CA GLY A 100 -0.78 -2.21 8.46
C GLY A 100 -1.62 -1.53 7.39
N ILE A 101 -1.05 -0.52 6.72
CA ILE A 101 -1.75 0.20 5.66
C ILE A 101 -2.02 -0.70 4.44
N LEU A 102 -1.08 -1.57 4.07
CA LEU A 102 -1.29 -2.52 2.99
C LEU A 102 -2.38 -3.55 3.34
N GLY A 103 -2.44 -4.01 4.59
CA GLY A 103 -3.53 -4.84 5.08
C GLY A 103 -4.89 -4.14 5.02
N ILE A 104 -4.97 -2.86 5.41
CA ILE A 104 -6.20 -2.05 5.27
C ILE A 104 -6.57 -1.91 3.79
N LEU A 105 -5.59 -1.66 2.91
CA LEU A 105 -5.82 -1.60 1.48
C LEU A 105 -6.39 -2.91 0.93
N CYS A 106 -5.91 -4.07 1.41
CA CYS A 106 -6.48 -5.37 1.06
C CYS A 106 -7.96 -5.47 1.45
N VAL A 107 -8.34 -5.02 2.65
CA VAL A 107 -9.74 -4.99 3.07
C VAL A 107 -10.57 -4.12 2.13
N CYS A 108 -10.09 -2.90 1.80
CA CYS A 108 -10.79 -2.01 0.87
C CYS A 108 -10.93 -2.60 -0.55
N ILE A 109 -9.92 -3.32 -1.04
CA ILE A 109 -9.97 -4.02 -2.34
C ILE A 109 -11.00 -5.16 -2.27
N ALA A 110 -10.97 -5.97 -1.23
CA ALA A 110 -11.91 -7.07 -1.03
C ALA A 110 -13.37 -6.57 -0.98
N GLU A 111 -13.64 -5.52 -0.21
CA GLU A 111 -14.96 -4.88 -0.15
C GLU A 111 -15.38 -4.27 -1.51
N SER A 112 -14.42 -3.77 -2.28
CA SER A 112 -14.71 -3.25 -3.62
C SER A 112 -15.17 -4.37 -4.57
N TYR A 113 -14.58 -5.57 -4.49
CA TYR A 113 -15.10 -6.73 -5.22
C TYR A 113 -16.53 -7.10 -4.78
N VAL A 114 -16.83 -7.08 -3.47
CA VAL A 114 -18.20 -7.31 -2.98
C VAL A 114 -19.18 -6.30 -3.57
N ARG A 115 -18.81 -5.01 -3.61
CA ARG A 115 -19.65 -3.96 -4.22
C ARG A 115 -19.80 -4.17 -5.73
N LEU A 116 -18.74 -4.54 -6.45
CA LEU A 116 -18.79 -4.80 -7.89
C LEU A 116 -19.74 -5.96 -8.23
N ILE A 117 -19.70 -7.05 -7.45
CA ILE A 117 -20.63 -8.18 -7.63
C ILE A 117 -22.09 -7.71 -7.49
N LYS A 118 -22.39 -6.91 -6.47
CA LYS A 118 -23.73 -6.32 -6.27
C LYS A 118 -24.14 -5.39 -7.43
N THR A 119 -23.21 -4.57 -7.95
CA THR A 119 -23.46 -3.74 -9.13
C THR A 119 -23.76 -4.59 -10.36
N ILE A 120 -23.02 -5.68 -10.57
CA ILE A 120 -23.24 -6.61 -11.69
C ILE A 120 -24.64 -7.22 -11.61
N ASP A 121 -25.02 -7.69 -10.42
CA ASP A 121 -26.36 -8.25 -10.17
C ASP A 121 -27.45 -7.22 -10.50
N ALA A 122 -27.34 -6.01 -9.95
CA ALA A 122 -28.32 -4.96 -10.16
C ALA A 122 -28.45 -4.59 -11.66
N ARG A 123 -27.31 -4.48 -12.37
CA ARG A 123 -27.31 -4.13 -13.80
C ARG A 123 -27.89 -5.25 -14.66
N ALA A 124 -27.62 -6.50 -14.34
CA ALA A 124 -28.20 -7.64 -15.06
C ALA A 124 -29.72 -7.68 -14.89
N ILE A 125 -30.22 -7.53 -13.65
CA ILE A 125 -31.66 -7.51 -13.36
C ILE A 125 -32.36 -6.34 -14.09
N GLU A 126 -31.76 -5.16 -14.06
CA GLU A 126 -32.30 -3.97 -14.74
C GLU A 126 -32.38 -4.18 -16.27
N ALA A 127 -31.31 -4.71 -16.88
CA ALA A 127 -31.25 -4.97 -18.32
C ALA A 127 -32.27 -6.05 -18.74
N THR A 128 -32.43 -7.12 -17.95
CA THR A 128 -33.47 -8.13 -18.18
C THR A 128 -34.87 -7.52 -18.12
N GLY A 129 -35.15 -6.67 -17.12
CA GLY A 129 -36.43 -5.98 -17.00
C GLY A 129 -36.74 -5.03 -18.16
N LYS A 130 -35.71 -4.48 -18.82
CA LYS A 130 -35.82 -3.60 -19.98
C LYS A 130 -35.76 -4.32 -21.33
N GLY A 131 -35.44 -5.62 -21.35
CA GLY A 131 -35.16 -6.36 -22.58
C GLY A 131 -33.91 -5.85 -23.33
N GLU A 132 -32.97 -5.23 -22.62
CA GLU A 132 -31.74 -4.65 -23.18
C GLU A 132 -30.64 -5.73 -23.32
N LYS A 133 -29.83 -5.65 -24.37
CA LYS A 133 -28.58 -6.41 -24.47
C LYS A 133 -27.41 -5.60 -23.95
N LEU A 134 -26.48 -6.26 -23.26
CA LEU A 134 -25.31 -5.61 -22.68
C LEU A 134 -24.08 -5.81 -23.56
N LYS A 135 -23.19 -4.81 -23.57
CA LYS A 135 -21.97 -4.84 -24.39
C LYS A 135 -20.79 -5.36 -23.59
N VAL A 136 -19.98 -6.19 -24.24
CA VAL A 136 -18.68 -6.68 -23.75
C VAL A 136 -17.62 -6.41 -24.81
N ALA A 137 -16.46 -5.92 -24.40
CA ALA A 137 -15.30 -5.79 -25.25
C ALA A 137 -14.46 -7.07 -25.17
N LEU A 138 -14.35 -7.81 -26.27
CA LEU A 138 -13.44 -8.95 -26.36
C LEU A 138 -12.10 -8.52 -26.97
N ASN A 139 -11.02 -9.08 -26.46
CA ASN A 139 -9.71 -9.06 -27.12
C ASN A 139 -9.54 -10.39 -27.89
N PRO A 140 -9.76 -10.42 -29.22
CA PRO A 140 -9.75 -11.66 -30.00
C PRO A 140 -8.36 -12.30 -30.14
N LEU A 141 -7.28 -11.58 -29.84
CA LEU A 141 -5.90 -12.06 -30.05
C LEU A 141 -5.29 -12.77 -28.84
N GLY A 142 -5.92 -12.74 -27.66
CA GLY A 142 -5.40 -13.40 -26.45
C GLY A 142 -3.97 -12.99 -26.05
N GLN A 143 -3.40 -11.96 -26.66
CA GLN A 143 -2.00 -11.58 -26.49
C GLN A 143 -1.83 -10.70 -25.25
N SER A 144 -0.81 -11.08 -24.48
CA SER A 144 -0.32 -10.45 -23.25
C SER A 144 -0.19 -8.93 -23.38
N LEU A 145 -0.49 -8.26 -22.27
CA LEU A 145 -0.47 -6.81 -21.99
C LEU A 145 0.85 -6.12 -22.39
N THR A 146 1.12 -5.97 -23.69
CA THR A 146 2.13 -5.06 -24.20
C THR A 146 1.40 -3.90 -24.88
N ALA A 147 1.69 -2.70 -24.39
CA ALA A 147 1.00 -1.47 -24.76
C ALA A 147 1.22 -1.12 -26.24
N GLY A 148 0.29 -1.55 -27.10
CA GLY A 148 0.26 -1.15 -28.50
C GLY A 148 -0.88 -1.82 -29.26
N ASP A 149 -1.98 -1.09 -29.46
CA ASP A 149 -3.10 -1.40 -30.38
C ASP A 149 -3.87 -2.72 -30.18
N THR A 150 -4.40 -2.93 -28.97
CA THR A 150 -5.44 -3.94 -28.76
C THR A 150 -6.76 -3.47 -29.39
N VAL A 151 -7.14 -4.06 -30.53
CA VAL A 151 -8.47 -3.87 -31.13
C VAL A 151 -9.51 -4.60 -30.28
N LEU A 152 -10.30 -3.85 -29.52
CA LEU A 152 -11.42 -4.37 -28.76
C LEU A 152 -12.67 -4.43 -29.65
N VAL A 153 -13.25 -5.62 -29.81
CA VAL A 153 -14.50 -5.80 -30.56
C VAL A 153 -15.67 -5.76 -29.57
N PRO A 154 -16.59 -4.77 -29.68
CA PRO A 154 -17.79 -4.75 -28.87
C PRO A 154 -18.79 -5.78 -29.37
N ILE A 155 -19.23 -6.66 -28.48
CA ILE A 155 -20.25 -7.69 -28.76
C ILE A 155 -21.41 -7.48 -27.80
N GLU A 156 -22.64 -7.62 -28.32
CA GLU A 156 -23.86 -7.62 -27.53
C GLU A 156 -24.21 -9.03 -27.06
N VAL A 157 -24.43 -9.17 -25.77
CA VAL A 157 -24.76 -10.44 -25.10
C VAL A 157 -26.02 -10.30 -24.25
N SER A 158 -26.64 -11.41 -23.87
CA SER A 158 -27.77 -11.36 -22.94
C SER A 158 -27.30 -10.89 -21.55
N PRO A 159 -28.20 -10.33 -20.71
CA PRO A 159 -27.85 -9.94 -19.35
C PRO A 159 -27.24 -11.07 -18.50
N GLU A 160 -27.72 -12.30 -18.67
CA GLU A 160 -27.24 -13.49 -17.96
C GLU A 160 -25.83 -13.89 -18.43
N GLN A 161 -25.59 -13.84 -19.74
CA GLN A 161 -24.27 -14.07 -20.32
C GLN A 161 -23.28 -13.00 -19.86
N TRP A 162 -23.70 -11.72 -19.87
CA TRP A 162 -22.89 -10.61 -19.39
C TRP A 162 -22.50 -10.79 -17.92
N LYS A 163 -23.47 -11.12 -17.07
CA LYS A 163 -23.23 -11.39 -15.64
C LYS A 163 -22.22 -12.52 -15.46
N SER A 164 -22.40 -13.65 -16.15
CA SER A 164 -21.47 -14.78 -16.09
C SER A 164 -20.05 -14.39 -16.52
N LEU A 165 -19.92 -13.62 -17.61
CA LEU A 165 -18.62 -13.12 -18.07
C LEU A 165 -17.96 -12.21 -17.03
N MET A 166 -18.70 -11.28 -16.43
CA MET A 166 -18.15 -10.40 -15.40
C MET A 166 -17.77 -11.15 -14.12
N TYR A 167 -18.54 -12.18 -13.74
CA TYR A 167 -18.21 -13.05 -12.61
C TYR A 167 -16.91 -13.81 -12.86
N ASN A 168 -16.73 -14.34 -14.07
CA ASN A 168 -15.48 -15.01 -14.45
C ASN A 168 -14.29 -14.05 -14.40
N VAL A 169 -14.47 -12.79 -14.81
CA VAL A 169 -13.43 -11.76 -14.68
C VAL A 169 -13.06 -11.53 -13.21
N ILE A 170 -14.04 -11.29 -12.33
CA ILE A 170 -13.78 -11.08 -10.90
C ILE A 170 -13.14 -12.33 -10.27
N LYS A 171 -13.66 -13.52 -10.58
CA LYS A 171 -13.11 -14.80 -10.10
C LYS A 171 -11.64 -14.96 -10.50
N SER A 172 -11.32 -14.63 -11.75
CA SER A 172 -9.96 -14.70 -12.27
C SER A 172 -9.00 -13.71 -11.59
N GLU A 173 -9.47 -12.54 -11.17
CA GLU A 173 -8.65 -11.57 -10.42
C GLU A 173 -8.42 -11.99 -8.98
N ILE A 174 -9.46 -12.52 -8.32
CA ILE A 174 -9.40 -12.89 -6.91
C ILE A 174 -8.61 -14.19 -6.71
N PHE A 175 -8.93 -15.23 -7.47
CA PHE A 175 -8.39 -16.59 -7.28
C PHE A 175 -7.33 -16.97 -8.31
N GLY A 176 -7.17 -16.17 -9.36
CA GLY A 176 -6.25 -16.45 -10.46
C GLY A 176 -6.83 -17.39 -11.50
N ILE A 177 -6.10 -17.50 -12.61
CA ILE A 177 -6.32 -18.51 -13.65
C ILE A 177 -5.23 -19.59 -13.54
N GLU A 178 -5.49 -20.74 -14.15
CA GLU A 178 -4.50 -21.82 -14.24
C GLU A 178 -3.17 -21.28 -14.81
N ASN A 179 -2.05 -21.62 -14.15
CA ASN A 179 -0.69 -21.09 -14.40
C ASN A 179 -0.39 -19.64 -14.00
N HIS A 180 -1.37 -18.85 -13.52
CA HIS A 180 -1.16 -17.47 -13.05
C HIS A 180 -1.79 -17.18 -11.69
N ARG A 181 -1.93 -18.21 -10.84
CA ARG A 181 -2.48 -18.06 -9.48
C ARG A 181 -1.61 -17.20 -8.58
N ASP A 182 -0.31 -17.15 -8.82
CA ASP A 182 0.67 -16.31 -8.12
C ASP A 182 0.38 -14.81 -8.26
N LYS A 183 -0.29 -14.42 -9.35
CA LYS A 183 -0.70 -13.02 -9.62
C LYS A 183 -2.09 -12.68 -9.12
N SER A 184 -2.78 -13.61 -8.46
CA SER A 184 -4.12 -13.37 -7.91
C SER A 184 -4.08 -12.46 -6.69
N PHE A 185 -5.21 -11.82 -6.40
CA PHE A 185 -5.35 -11.03 -5.18
C PHE A 185 -5.22 -11.90 -3.91
N LEU A 186 -5.72 -13.15 -3.95
CA LEU A 186 -5.55 -14.09 -2.83
C LEU A 186 -4.06 -14.41 -2.58
N ALA A 187 -3.30 -14.73 -3.65
CA ALA A 187 -1.87 -15.00 -3.53
C ALA A 187 -1.08 -13.77 -3.03
N PHE A 188 -1.52 -12.55 -3.37
CA PHE A 188 -0.94 -11.34 -2.80
C PHE A 188 -1.17 -11.22 -1.29
N ILE A 189 -2.37 -11.52 -0.79
CA ILE A 189 -2.65 -11.54 0.65
C ILE A 189 -1.75 -12.56 1.34
N GLU A 190 -1.62 -13.76 0.77
CA GLU A 190 -0.74 -14.81 1.28
C GLU A 190 0.73 -14.37 1.33
N ARG A 191 1.25 -13.75 0.26
CA ARG A 191 2.61 -13.20 0.24
C ARG A 191 2.82 -12.10 1.27
N LEU A 192 1.81 -11.25 1.50
CA LEU A 192 1.87 -10.24 2.56
C LEU A 192 1.95 -10.89 3.94
N GLU A 193 1.12 -11.88 4.22
CA GLU A 193 1.15 -12.61 5.48
C GLU A 193 2.47 -13.34 5.71
N GLU A 194 2.99 -14.01 4.68
CA GLU A 194 4.27 -14.70 4.73
C GLU A 194 5.40 -13.71 5.01
N ARG A 195 5.43 -12.58 4.30
CA ARG A 195 6.44 -11.53 4.52
C ARG A 195 6.40 -11.03 5.96
N GLN A 196 5.22 -10.74 6.51
CA GLN A 196 5.13 -10.23 7.87
C GLN A 196 5.42 -11.29 8.92
N THR A 197 4.93 -12.51 8.73
CA THR A 197 5.23 -13.64 9.62
C THR A 197 6.74 -13.84 9.72
N ARG A 198 7.43 -13.85 8.57
CA ARG A 198 8.90 -13.96 8.52
C ARG A 198 9.59 -12.78 9.21
N TRP A 199 9.12 -11.55 9.00
CA TRP A 199 9.72 -10.38 9.63
C TRP A 199 9.53 -10.37 11.16
N HIS A 200 8.38 -10.82 11.67
CA HIS A 200 8.19 -10.97 13.12
C HIS A 200 9.02 -12.10 13.73
N ALA A 201 9.27 -13.19 12.99
CA ALA A 201 10.12 -14.28 13.44
C ALA A 201 11.60 -13.89 13.47
N LEU A 202 12.05 -13.09 12.49
CA LEU A 202 13.43 -12.63 12.40
C LEU A 202 13.49 -11.19 11.90
N PRO A 203 13.42 -10.19 12.80
CA PRO A 203 13.47 -8.79 12.42
C PRO A 203 14.83 -8.45 11.79
N THR A 204 14.80 -8.02 10.52
CA THR A 204 16.01 -7.63 9.77
C THR A 204 16.42 -6.18 10.02
N ALA A 205 15.57 -5.39 10.69
CA ALA A 205 15.76 -3.96 10.87
C ALA A 205 16.65 -3.68 12.10
N PRO A 206 17.80 -2.99 11.93
CA PRO A 206 18.73 -2.72 13.02
C PRO A 206 18.20 -1.71 14.05
N ASP A 207 17.17 -0.95 13.68
CA ASP A 207 16.48 0.03 14.52
C ASP A 207 15.27 -0.55 15.28
N CYS A 208 15.07 -1.87 15.24
CA CYS A 208 14.00 -2.54 15.97
C CYS A 208 14.21 -2.44 17.49
N PRO A 209 13.26 -1.85 18.26
CA PRO A 209 13.41 -1.71 19.71
C PRO A 209 13.48 -3.08 20.41
N PRO A 210 14.37 -3.29 21.39
CA PRO A 210 14.45 -4.55 22.14
C PRO A 210 13.13 -4.93 22.83
N THR A 211 12.39 -3.93 23.30
CA THR A 211 11.07 -4.10 23.95
C THR A 211 10.01 -4.66 23.00
N TYR A 212 10.16 -4.43 21.70
CA TYR A 212 9.25 -4.96 20.70
C TYR A 212 9.44 -6.47 20.48
N GLN A 213 10.69 -6.93 20.49
CA GLN A 213 11.02 -8.35 20.31
C GLN A 213 10.48 -9.20 21.46
N SER A 214 10.57 -8.70 22.70
CA SER A 214 9.94 -9.34 23.85
C SER A 214 8.41 -9.38 23.75
N ALA A 215 7.77 -8.34 23.20
CA ALA A 215 6.32 -8.30 23.04
C ALA A 215 5.81 -9.22 21.91
N CYS A 216 6.58 -9.43 20.84
CA CYS A 216 6.23 -10.38 19.78
C CYS A 216 6.45 -11.85 20.17
N SER A 217 7.14 -12.10 21.29
CA SER A 217 7.46 -13.45 21.77
C SER A 217 6.37 -14.03 22.69
N SER A 218 5.37 -13.24 23.09
CA SER A 218 4.22 -13.75 23.85
C SER A 218 3.31 -14.55 22.90
N SER A 219 3.18 -15.86 23.16
CA SER A 219 2.49 -16.83 22.29
C SER A 219 0.99 -16.59 22.06
N ASP A 220 0.35 -15.70 22.83
CA ASP A 220 -1.12 -15.64 22.90
C ASP A 220 -1.77 -14.62 21.97
N GLU A 221 -1.02 -13.66 21.38
CA GLU A 221 -1.61 -12.61 20.53
C GLU A 221 -0.88 -12.42 19.20
N LEU A 222 -1.66 -12.37 18.12
CA LEU A 222 -1.16 -12.12 16.78
C LEU A 222 -0.87 -10.61 16.59
N PRO A 223 0.29 -10.23 16.01
CA PRO A 223 0.58 -8.83 15.71
C PRO A 223 -0.51 -8.15 14.87
N LEU A 224 -0.81 -6.88 15.17
CA LEU A 224 -1.91 -6.13 14.54
C LEU A 224 -1.88 -6.15 13.00
N CYS A 225 -0.69 -5.98 12.39
CA CYS A 225 -0.54 -6.02 10.93
C CYS A 225 -0.97 -7.37 10.33
N LEU A 226 -0.70 -8.48 11.01
CA LEU A 226 -1.15 -9.81 10.61
C LEU A 226 -2.64 -9.99 10.86
N THR A 227 -3.18 -9.48 11.97
CA THR A 227 -4.63 -9.48 12.25
C THR A 227 -5.42 -8.76 11.16
N ILE A 228 -4.97 -7.58 10.75
CA ILE A 228 -5.60 -6.80 9.66
C ILE A 228 -5.50 -7.56 8.34
N THR A 229 -4.34 -8.13 8.01
CA THR A 229 -4.17 -8.86 6.75
C THR A 229 -5.10 -10.07 6.68
N LYS A 230 -5.22 -10.83 7.78
CA LYS A 230 -6.15 -11.96 7.87
C LYS A 230 -7.62 -11.54 7.76
N ALA A 231 -7.97 -10.32 8.20
CA ALA A 231 -9.32 -9.80 8.04
C ALA A 231 -9.69 -9.64 6.56
N ALA A 232 -8.75 -9.22 5.70
CA ALA A 232 -8.99 -9.13 4.26
C ALA A 232 -9.34 -10.49 3.64
N ARG A 233 -8.67 -11.58 4.05
CA ARG A 233 -9.00 -12.94 3.58
C ARG A 233 -10.42 -13.33 3.96
N LYS A 234 -10.86 -13.04 5.19
CA LYS A 234 -12.22 -13.34 5.67
C LYS A 234 -13.32 -12.63 4.85
N VAL A 235 -13.02 -11.46 4.26
CA VAL A 235 -13.96 -10.77 3.37
C VAL A 235 -14.13 -11.52 2.04
N LEU A 236 -13.15 -12.30 1.61
CA LEU A 236 -13.21 -13.08 0.37
C LEU A 236 -13.99 -14.41 0.52
N ASP A 237 -14.13 -14.95 1.74
CA ASP A 237 -14.80 -16.24 1.95
C ASP A 237 -16.25 -16.27 1.39
N PRO A 238 -17.10 -15.25 1.61
CA PRO A 238 -18.44 -15.21 1.02
C PRO A 238 -18.44 -14.94 -0.49
N ILE A 239 -17.36 -14.38 -1.04
CA ILE A 239 -17.26 -14.12 -2.48
C ILE A 239 -17.03 -15.42 -3.24
N ALA A 240 -16.25 -16.34 -2.69
CA ALA A 240 -15.98 -17.64 -3.30
C ALA A 240 -17.27 -18.41 -3.60
N SER A 241 -18.20 -18.47 -2.64
CA SER A 241 -19.48 -19.17 -2.81
C SER A 241 -20.45 -18.50 -3.78
N VAL A 242 -20.34 -17.18 -3.97
CA VAL A 242 -21.19 -16.44 -4.93
C VAL A 242 -20.70 -16.60 -6.38
N LEU A 243 -19.41 -16.89 -6.57
CA LEU A 243 -18.76 -17.03 -7.87
C LEU A 243 -18.57 -18.49 -8.32
N GLU A 244 -19.07 -19.46 -7.54
CA GLU A 244 -19.20 -20.88 -7.92
C GLU A 244 -20.49 -21.13 -8.69
#